data_AF-A0A2G6J9T0-F1
#
_entry.id   AF-A0A2G6J9T0-F1
#
_cell.length_a   1.000
_cell.length_b   1.000
_cell.length_c   1.000
_cell.angle_alpha   90.00
_cell.angle_beta   90.00
_cell.angle_gamma   90.00
#
_symmetry.space_group_name_H-M   'P 1'
#
loop_
_entity.id
_entity.type
_entity.pdbx_description
1 polymer ?
#
loop_
_entity_poly.entity_id
_entity_poly.type
_entity_poly.pdbx_seq_one_letter_code
_entity_poly.pdbx_strand_id
1 'polypeptide(L)'
;DHERNRAGLRFRVVGAGAADGTYATLQGLRTPESIVVDGKRYVIDLRRRRTMLPFQIQLIDFEKRLHPGTGMAKAYSSTINLIENGGSRRVVIAMNEPMRHRGYTFYQSSFVEGQQGEATVLAVVKNVGRLFPYVSSIIICLGLLLHLLLKVPRLIRRSNET
;
A
#
# COMPACT_ATOMS: atom_id res chain seq x y z
N ASP A 1 0.90 -20.54 -15.67
CA ASP A 1 0.72 -20.30 -14.21
C ASP A 1 1.74 -20.92 -13.25
N HIS A 2 2.86 -21.52 -13.71
CA HIS A 2 3.73 -22.32 -12.82
C HIS A 2 5.10 -21.74 -12.45
N GLU A 3 5.45 -20.52 -12.85
CA GLU A 3 6.75 -19.91 -12.50
C GLU A 3 6.55 -18.59 -11.75
N ARG A 4 6.11 -18.68 -10.50
CA ARG A 4 6.26 -17.54 -9.58
C ARG A 4 7.64 -17.62 -8.97
N ASN A 5 8.52 -16.68 -9.33
CA ASN A 5 9.77 -16.46 -8.60
C ASN A 5 9.42 -16.16 -7.14
N ARG A 6 9.76 -17.09 -6.24
CA ARG A 6 9.49 -16.98 -4.80
C ARG A 6 10.82 -16.93 -4.08
N ALA A 7 10.93 -15.97 -3.15
CA ALA A 7 12.06 -15.94 -2.25
C ALA A 7 12.12 -17.25 -1.44
N GLY A 8 13.31 -17.83 -1.37
CA GLY A 8 13.61 -19.01 -0.58
C GLY A 8 14.84 -18.78 0.29
N LEU A 9 14.92 -19.52 1.38
CA LEU A 9 16.06 -19.55 2.28
C LEU A 9 16.46 -21.01 2.50
N ARG A 10 17.74 -21.31 2.23
CA ARG A 10 18.37 -22.59 2.61
C ARG A 10 19.22 -22.35 3.84
N PHE A 11 19.07 -23.19 4.85
CA PHE A 11 19.84 -23.10 6.09
C PHE A 11 20.28 -24.49 6.56
N ARG A 12 21.34 -24.53 7.36
CA ARG A 12 21.90 -25.76 7.92
C ARG A 12 21.79 -25.70 9.44
N VAL A 13 21.28 -26.76 10.04
CA VAL A 13 21.23 -26.95 11.49
C VAL A 13 22.35 -27.91 11.89
N VAL A 14 23.09 -27.54 12.94
CA VAL A 14 24.21 -28.31 13.50
C VAL A 14 24.10 -28.28 15.03
N GLY A 15 24.49 -29.37 15.69
CA GLY A 15 24.47 -29.48 17.16
C GLY A 15 23.10 -29.80 17.76
N ALA A 16 22.14 -30.24 16.94
CA ALA A 16 20.79 -30.64 17.29
C ALA A 16 20.58 -32.17 17.29
N GLY A 17 21.66 -32.96 17.21
CA GLY A 17 21.61 -34.42 17.25
C GLY A 17 20.95 -35.01 16.01
N ALA A 18 19.88 -35.79 16.18
CA ALA A 18 19.15 -36.40 15.06
C ALA A 18 18.47 -35.39 14.11
N ALA A 19 18.37 -34.13 14.52
CA ALA A 19 17.83 -33.03 13.73
C ALA A 19 18.89 -32.23 12.96
N ASP A 20 20.15 -32.69 12.94
CA ASP A 20 21.19 -32.07 12.13
C ASP A 20 20.95 -32.33 10.64
N GLY A 21 20.98 -31.27 9.84
CA GLY A 21 20.55 -31.36 8.46
C GLY A 21 20.54 -30.04 7.70
N THR A 22 20.27 -30.15 6.40
CA THR A 22 20.03 -29.00 5.54
C THR A 22 18.54 -28.88 5.29
N TYR A 23 18.01 -27.70 5.56
CA TYR A 23 16.60 -27.38 5.44
C TYR A 23 16.40 -26.24 4.45
N ALA A 24 15.20 -26.15 3.89
CA ALA A 24 14.83 -25.05 3.02
C ALA A 24 13.41 -24.58 3.35
N THR A 25 13.22 -23.27 3.33
CA THR A 25 11.91 -22.65 3.46
C THR A 25 11.69 -21.70 2.29
N LEU A 26 10.45 -21.61 1.84
CA LEU A 26 9.98 -20.76 0.75
C LEU A 26 8.95 -19.78 1.29
N GLN A 27 8.94 -18.56 0.76
CA GLN A 27 7.97 -17.56 1.16
C GLN A 27 6.54 -18.02 0.83
N GLY A 28 5.68 -18.07 1.86
CA GLY A 28 4.27 -18.42 1.72
C GLY A 28 3.95 -19.92 1.70
N LEU A 29 4.84 -20.78 2.23
CA LEU A 29 4.50 -22.16 2.54
C LEU A 29 3.35 -22.22 3.55
N ARG A 30 2.30 -22.98 3.24
CA ARG A 30 1.16 -23.20 4.16
C ARG A 30 1.56 -24.07 5.36
N THR A 31 2.50 -24.98 5.14
CA THR A 31 2.97 -25.94 6.15
C THR A 31 4.49 -25.82 6.22
N PRO A 32 5.03 -24.90 7.03
CA PRO A 32 6.47 -24.79 7.21
C PRO A 32 7.01 -26.05 7.88
N GLU A 33 8.21 -26.47 7.47
CA GLU A 33 8.90 -27.59 8.08
C GLU A 33 9.24 -27.26 9.54
N SER A 34 9.08 -28.23 10.43
CA SER A 34 9.36 -28.06 11.85
C SER A 34 10.42 -29.03 12.31
N ILE A 35 11.33 -28.52 13.14
CA ILE A 35 12.49 -29.25 13.66
C ILE A 35 12.23 -29.51 15.13
N VAL A 36 12.42 -30.75 15.58
CA VAL A 36 12.26 -31.12 17.00
C VAL A 36 13.64 -31.37 17.60
N VAL A 37 14.00 -30.59 18.62
CA VAL A 37 15.28 -30.71 19.35
C VAL A 37 14.97 -30.72 20.84
N ASP A 38 15.43 -31.73 21.56
CA ASP A 38 15.19 -31.90 23.00
C ASP A 38 13.71 -31.76 23.41
N GLY A 39 12.80 -32.32 22.59
CA GLY A 39 11.35 -32.24 22.82
C GLY A 39 10.71 -30.89 22.51
N LYS A 40 11.46 -29.89 22.05
CA LYS A 40 10.94 -28.57 21.63
C LYS A 40 10.81 -28.50 20.12
N ARG A 41 9.66 -28.02 19.64
CA ARG A 41 9.36 -27.83 18.22
C ARG A 41 9.71 -26.41 17.77
N TYR A 42 10.64 -26.29 16.83
CA TYR A 42 11.04 -25.05 16.18
C TYR A 42 10.46 -24.99 14.77
N VAL A 43 9.98 -23.82 14.36
CA VAL A 43 9.42 -23.57 13.03
C VAL A 43 10.11 -22.37 12.42
N ILE A 44 10.60 -22.52 11.19
CA ILE A 44 11.28 -21.45 10.46
C ILE A 44 10.39 -21.04 9.28
N ASP A 45 9.83 -19.84 9.39
CA ASP A 45 8.91 -19.25 8.40
C ASP A 45 9.52 -18.01 7.75
N LEU A 46 9.54 -18.00 6.41
CA LEU A 46 9.99 -16.86 5.63
C LEU A 46 8.80 -15.98 5.22
N ARG A 47 8.64 -14.84 5.90
CA ARG A 47 7.55 -13.88 5.64
C ARG A 47 8.05 -12.46 5.46
N ARG A 48 7.27 -11.64 4.76
CA ARG A 48 7.53 -10.19 4.69
C ARG A 48 7.44 -9.58 6.09
N ARG A 49 8.30 -8.60 6.36
CA ARG A 49 8.24 -7.81 7.60
C ARG A 49 6.85 -7.19 7.75
N ARG A 50 6.21 -7.44 8.89
CA ARG A 50 4.95 -6.77 9.25
C ARG A 50 5.28 -5.40 9.82
N THR A 51 4.61 -4.37 9.31
CA THR A 51 4.72 -3.01 9.84
C THR A 51 3.43 -2.71 10.58
N MET A 52 3.52 -2.52 11.89
CA MET A 52 2.37 -2.14 12.71
C MET A 52 2.03 -0.67 12.45
N LEU A 53 0.74 -0.39 12.27
CA LEU A 53 0.24 0.97 12.12
C LEU A 53 -0.03 1.58 13.50
N PRO A 54 0.18 2.90 13.68
CA PRO A 54 -0.06 3.58 14.96
C PRO A 54 -1.55 3.94 15.18
N PHE A 55 -2.46 3.24 14.51
CA PHE A 55 -3.92 3.39 14.56
C PHE A 55 -4.57 2.10 14.05
N GLN A 56 -5.86 1.93 14.32
CA GLN A 56 -6.62 0.76 13.88
C GLN A 56 -7.65 1.15 12.82
N ILE A 57 -7.92 0.21 11.92
CA ILE A 57 -8.95 0.33 10.90
C ILE A 57 -9.89 -0.85 11.07
N GLN A 58 -11.18 -0.56 11.17
CA GLN A 58 -12.25 -1.57 11.19
C GLN A 58 -13.15 -1.35 9.98
N LEU A 59 -13.42 -2.40 9.22
CA LEU A 59 -14.42 -2.35 8.15
C LEU A 59 -15.82 -2.28 8.78
N ILE A 60 -16.62 -1.31 8.33
CA ILE A 60 -18.05 -1.21 8.70
C ILE A 60 -18.89 -1.85 7.61
N ASP A 61 -18.63 -1.46 6.36
CA ASP A 61 -19.43 -1.86 5.22
C ASP A 61 -18.61 -1.76 3.92
N PHE A 62 -18.96 -2.59 2.95
CA PHE A 62 -18.35 -2.58 1.62
C PHE A 62 -19.45 -2.50 0.56
N GLU A 63 -19.38 -1.46 -0.28
CA GLU A 63 -20.33 -1.27 -1.38
C GLU A 63 -19.64 -1.52 -2.72
N LYS A 64 -20.26 -2.39 -3.53
CA LYS A 64 -19.88 -2.68 -4.91
C LYS A 64 -21.01 -2.28 -5.85
N ARG A 65 -20.73 -1.33 -6.74
CA ARG A 65 -21.65 -0.97 -7.83
C ARG A 65 -21.20 -1.61 -9.13
N LEU A 66 -22.08 -2.33 -9.80
CA LEU A 66 -21.84 -2.96 -11.09
C LEU A 66 -22.26 -2.05 -12.25
N HIS A 67 -21.65 -2.23 -13.42
CA HIS A 67 -22.18 -1.69 -14.67
C HIS A 67 -23.46 -2.45 -15.06
N PRO A 68 -24.55 -1.75 -15.45
CA PRO A 68 -25.79 -2.40 -15.87
C PRO A 68 -25.54 -3.44 -16.96
N GLY A 69 -26.13 -4.63 -16.82
CA GLY A 69 -26.03 -5.70 -17.79
C GLY A 69 -24.67 -6.41 -17.87
N THR A 70 -23.72 -6.13 -16.95
CA THR A 70 -22.42 -6.82 -16.91
C THR A 70 -22.07 -7.25 -15.48
N GLY A 71 -21.18 -8.23 -15.34
CA GLY A 71 -20.55 -8.58 -14.05
C GLY A 71 -19.38 -7.65 -13.66
N MET A 72 -19.09 -6.61 -14.46
CA MET A 72 -17.97 -5.71 -14.22
C MET A 72 -18.34 -4.67 -13.18
N ALA A 73 -17.47 -4.47 -12.19
CA ALA A 73 -17.67 -3.42 -11.23
C ALA A 73 -17.34 -2.05 -11.81
N LYS A 74 -18.27 -1.12 -11.56
CA LYS A 74 -18.18 0.30 -11.87
C LYS A 74 -17.46 1.07 -10.77
N ALA A 75 -17.75 0.74 -9.51
CA ALA A 75 -17.16 1.40 -8.36
C ALA A 75 -17.14 0.48 -7.15
N TYR A 76 -16.11 0.66 -6.33
CA TYR A 76 -16.01 0.03 -5.01
C TYR A 76 -15.72 1.10 -3.97
N SER A 77 -16.37 0.97 -2.81
CA SER A 77 -16.10 1.79 -1.64
C SER A 77 -16.15 0.97 -0.37
N SER A 78 -15.20 1.20 0.53
CA SER A 78 -15.21 0.64 1.88
C SER A 78 -15.48 1.76 2.87
N THR A 79 -16.53 1.63 3.67
CA THR A 79 -16.76 2.47 4.83
C THR A 79 -16.01 1.86 6.01
N ILE A 80 -15.07 2.62 6.59
CA ILE A 80 -14.22 2.16 7.68
C ILE A 80 -14.35 3.07 8.90
N ASN A 81 -14.16 2.49 10.07
CA ASN A 81 -13.88 3.21 11.32
C ASN A 81 -12.37 3.30 11.50
N LEU A 82 -11.86 4.52 11.52
CA LEU A 82 -10.49 4.83 11.88
C LEU A 82 -10.45 5.13 13.38
N ILE A 83 -9.74 4.29 14.13
CA ILE A 83 -9.70 4.32 15.59
C ILE A 83 -8.29 4.72 16.04
N GLU A 84 -8.22 5.79 16.83
CA GLU A 84 -6.96 6.34 17.33
C GLU A 84 -7.18 7.18 18.59
N ASN A 85 -6.26 7.11 19.56
CA ASN A 85 -6.24 7.95 20.78
C ASN A 85 -7.57 7.98 21.56
N GLY A 86 -8.30 6.86 21.61
CA GLY A 86 -9.59 6.76 22.31
C GLY A 86 -10.79 7.30 21.53
N GLY A 87 -10.60 7.82 20.30
CA GLY A 87 -11.65 8.26 19.40
C GLY A 87 -11.78 7.36 18.18
N SER A 88 -12.97 7.36 17.57
CA SER A 88 -13.22 6.73 16.27
C SER A 88 -13.92 7.69 15.34
N ARG A 89 -13.50 7.71 14.07
CA ARG A 89 -14.21 8.45 13.01
C ARG A 89 -14.50 7.56 11.82
N ARG A 90 -15.67 7.77 11.21
CA ARG A 90 -16.07 7.09 9.98
C ARG A 90 -15.41 7.77 8.78
N VAL A 91 -14.81 6.96 7.90
CA VAL A 91 -14.15 7.41 6.67
C VAL A 91 -14.55 6.48 5.54
N VAL A 92 -14.70 7.00 4.34
CA VAL A 92 -14.94 6.21 3.13
C VAL A 92 -13.65 6.15 2.31
N ILE A 93 -13.29 4.96 1.85
CA ILE A 93 -12.20 4.71 0.90
C ILE A 93 -12.83 4.26 -0.41
N ALA A 94 -12.69 5.04 -1.47
CA ALA A 94 -13.20 4.69 -2.80
C ALA A 94 -12.05 4.54 -3.81
N MET A 95 -12.34 3.94 -4.98
CA MET A 95 -11.33 3.70 -6.04
C MET A 95 -10.53 4.96 -6.42
N ASN A 96 -11.20 6.11 -6.52
CA ASN A 96 -10.58 7.38 -6.89
C ASN A 96 -10.41 8.34 -5.71
N GLU A 97 -10.81 7.91 -4.51
CA GLU A 97 -10.74 8.71 -3.30
C GLU A 97 -10.06 7.91 -2.18
N PRO A 98 -8.72 7.80 -2.22
CA PRO A 98 -7.98 7.07 -1.21
C PRO A 98 -7.96 7.83 0.11
N MET A 99 -8.08 7.11 1.22
CA MET A 99 -7.90 7.69 2.54
C MET A 99 -6.42 8.00 2.79
N ARG A 100 -6.15 9.18 3.35
CA ARG A 100 -4.80 9.64 3.70
C ARG A 100 -4.76 9.93 5.20
N HIS A 101 -3.86 9.27 5.92
CA HIS A 101 -3.74 9.43 7.37
C HIS A 101 -2.32 9.16 7.87
N ARG A 102 -1.76 10.04 8.71
CA ARG A 102 -0.39 9.95 9.27
C ARG A 102 0.71 9.60 8.26
N GLY A 103 0.66 10.19 7.06
CA GLY A 103 1.62 9.93 5.98
C GLY A 103 1.40 8.63 5.20
N TYR A 104 0.39 7.84 5.56
CA TYR A 104 -0.05 6.67 4.79
C TYR A 104 -1.16 7.05 3.82
N THR A 105 -1.24 6.29 2.73
CA THR A 105 -2.30 6.34 1.72
C THR A 105 -2.87 4.95 1.58
N PHE A 106 -4.18 4.82 1.72
CA PHE A 106 -4.91 3.57 1.62
C PHE A 106 -5.76 3.60 0.35
N TYR A 107 -5.41 2.74 -0.59
CA TYR A 107 -6.12 2.56 -1.85
C TYR A 107 -6.97 1.32 -1.77
N GLN A 108 -8.18 1.38 -2.33
CA GLN A 108 -9.01 0.20 -2.52
C GLN A 108 -8.38 -0.69 -3.60
N SER A 109 -7.91 -1.89 -3.23
CA SER A 109 -7.22 -2.80 -4.16
C SER A 109 -8.10 -3.95 -4.62
N SER A 110 -8.85 -4.57 -3.70
CA SER A 110 -9.77 -5.68 -3.98
C SER A 110 -10.74 -5.84 -2.81
N PHE A 111 -11.64 -6.80 -2.93
CA PHE A 111 -12.51 -7.24 -1.85
C PHE A 111 -12.58 -8.77 -1.87
N VAL A 112 -13.05 -9.33 -0.76
CA VAL A 112 -13.35 -10.74 -0.62
C VAL A 112 -14.78 -10.83 -0.09
N GLU A 113 -15.66 -11.38 -0.90
CA GLU A 113 -17.02 -11.75 -0.54
C GLU A 113 -17.06 -13.28 -0.39
N GLY A 114 -17.53 -13.77 0.75
CA GLY A 114 -17.64 -15.21 0.99
C GLY A 114 -18.60 -15.52 2.15
N GLN A 115 -18.91 -16.80 2.33
CA GLN A 115 -19.83 -17.26 3.37
C GLN A 115 -19.35 -16.94 4.81
N GLN A 116 -18.06 -16.65 4.98
CA GLN A 116 -17.44 -16.34 6.27
C GLN A 116 -17.41 -14.83 6.58
N GLY A 117 -18.02 -14.01 5.73
CA GLY A 117 -18.09 -12.55 5.89
C GLY A 117 -17.39 -11.79 4.76
N GLU A 118 -17.43 -10.47 4.88
CA GLU A 118 -16.87 -9.53 3.91
C GLU A 118 -15.54 -8.98 4.40
N ALA A 119 -14.57 -8.88 3.50
CA ALA A 119 -13.28 -8.26 3.80
C ALA A 119 -12.84 -7.34 2.67
N THR A 120 -12.24 -6.20 3.04
CA THR A 120 -11.65 -5.25 2.10
C THR A 120 -10.13 -5.44 2.02
N VAL A 121 -9.59 -5.41 0.81
CA VAL A 121 -8.15 -5.49 0.57
C VAL A 121 -7.65 -4.09 0.20
N LEU A 122 -6.82 -3.52 1.07
CA LEU A 122 -6.27 -2.17 0.89
C LEU A 122 -4.78 -2.25 0.50
N ALA A 123 -4.41 -1.50 -0.53
CA ALA A 123 -3.01 -1.25 -0.84
C ALA A 123 -2.52 -0.02 -0.06
N VAL A 124 -1.44 -0.17 0.68
CA VAL A 124 -0.96 0.86 1.63
C VAL A 124 0.42 1.36 1.23
N VAL A 125 0.55 2.69 1.11
CA VAL A 125 1.82 3.36 0.79
C VAL A 125 2.10 4.47 1.80
N LYS A 126 3.30 4.46 2.39
CA LYS A 126 3.80 5.59 3.18
C LYS A 126 4.46 6.60 2.23
N ASN A 127 3.82 7.76 2.01
CA ASN A 127 4.30 8.78 1.09
C ASN A 127 4.46 10.13 1.80
N VAL A 128 5.67 10.39 2.29
CA VAL A 128 6.06 11.68 2.89
C VAL A 128 6.37 12.74 1.84
N GLY A 129 6.82 12.33 0.64
CA GLY A 129 7.20 13.21 -0.46
C GLY A 129 6.04 13.63 -1.36
N ARG A 130 4.79 13.38 -0.96
CA ARG A 130 3.59 13.67 -1.78
C ARG A 130 3.51 15.15 -2.17
N LEU A 131 4.07 16.04 -1.36
CA LEU A 131 4.08 17.48 -1.59
C LEU A 131 5.08 17.91 -2.68
N PHE A 132 6.10 17.11 -2.99
CA PHE A 132 7.17 17.51 -3.90
C PHE A 132 6.70 17.88 -5.32
N PRO A 133 5.81 17.11 -5.98
CA PRO A 133 5.29 17.52 -7.29
C PRO A 133 4.57 18.87 -7.25
N TYR A 134 3.84 19.16 -6.17
CA TYR A 134 3.13 20.44 -6.01
C TYR A 134 4.10 21.60 -5.81
N VAL A 135 5.13 21.42 -4.98
CA VAL A 135 6.18 22.43 -4.79
C VAL A 135 6.93 22.70 -6.11
N SER A 136 7.26 21.64 -6.86
CA SER A 136 7.88 21.78 -8.19
C SER A 136 7.01 22.59 -9.15
N SER A 137 5.72 22.28 -9.24
CA SER A 137 4.77 23.02 -10.08
C SER A 137 4.68 24.50 -9.70
N ILE A 138 4.71 24.82 -8.40
CA ILE A 138 4.72 26.21 -7.92
C ILE A 138 6.01 26.91 -8.35
N ILE A 139 7.17 26.27 -8.17
CA ILE A 139 8.47 26.83 -8.59
C ILE A 139 8.49 27.10 -10.09
N ILE A 140 8.01 26.16 -10.91
CA ILE A 140 7.92 26.31 -12.37
C ILE A 140 6.99 27.49 -12.72
N CYS A 141 5.81 27.56 -12.10
CA CYS A 141 4.86 28.66 -12.32
C CYS A 141 5.47 30.03 -11.98
N LEU A 142 6.15 30.14 -10.84
CA LEU A 142 6.84 31.38 -10.43
C LEU A 142 7.98 31.73 -11.37
N GLY A 143 8.77 30.75 -11.82
CA GLY A 143 9.85 30.97 -12.80
C GLY A 143 9.32 31.50 -14.14
N LEU A 144 8.21 30.94 -14.63
CA LEU A 144 7.55 31.41 -15.85
C LEU A 144 6.95 32.81 -15.68
N LEU A 145 6.30 33.07 -14.54
CA LEU A 145 5.74 34.38 -14.21
C LEU A 145 6.84 35.46 -14.18
N LEU A 146 7.96 35.20 -13.50
CA LEU A 146 9.10 36.11 -13.45
C LEU A 146 9.69 36.34 -14.85
N HIS A 147 9.86 35.27 -15.64
CA HIS A 147 10.36 35.37 -17.01
C HIS A 147 9.49 36.28 -17.87
N LEU A 148 8.16 36.13 -17.78
CA LEU A 148 7.20 36.96 -18.50
C LEU A 148 7.31 38.42 -18.06
N LEU A 149 7.32 38.70 -16.76
CA LEU A 149 7.43 40.07 -16.21
C LEU A 149 8.71 40.79 -16.67
N LEU A 150 9.83 40.07 -16.81
CA LEU A 150 11.10 40.64 -17.31
C LEU A 150 11.12 40.86 -18.82
N LYS A 151 10.37 40.06 -19.60
CA LYS A 151 10.37 40.11 -21.07
C LYS A 151 9.30 41.03 -21.65
N VAL A 152 8.15 41.15 -21.01
CA VAL A 152 7.01 41.96 -21.49
C VAL A 152 7.38 43.44 -21.72
N PRO A 153 8.08 44.14 -20.82
CA PRO A 153 8.47 45.54 -21.05
C PRO A 153 9.39 45.71 -22.27
N ARG A 154 10.26 44.72 -22.53
CA ARG A 154 11.14 44.73 -23.70
C ARG A 154 10.37 44.51 -25.01
N LEU A 155 9.32 43.69 -24.97
CA LEU A 155 8.47 43.44 -26.13
C LEU A 155 7.63 44.67 -26.47
N ILE A 156 7.03 45.31 -25.46
CA ILE A 156 6.22 46.53 -25.62
C ILE A 156 7.07 47.67 -26.18
N ARG A 157 8.30 47.86 -25.67
CA ARG A 157 9.20 48.91 -26.16
C ARG A 157 9.59 48.72 -27.63
N ARG A 158 9.82 47.48 -28.08
CA ARG A 158 10.11 47.18 -29.50
C ARG A 158 8.93 47.44 -30.42
N SER A 159 7.70 47.26 -29.96
CA SER A 159 6.48 47.52 -30.77
C SER A 159 6.22 49.00 -31.00
N ASN A 160 6.74 49.90 -30.14
CA ASN A 160 6.58 51.34 -30.29
C ASN A 160 7.65 51.98 -31.18
N GLU A 161 8.66 51.21 -31.62
CA GLU A 161 9.76 51.68 -32.49
C GLU A 161 9.57 51.30 -33.98
N THR A 162 8.43 50.67 -34.32
CA THR A 162 7.95 50.39 -35.70
C THR A 162 6.63 51.08 -35.94
#